data_AF-A0A3S0BU89-F1
#
_entry.id   AF-A0A3S0BU89-F1
#
_cell.length_a   1.000
_cell.length_b   1.000
_cell.length_c   1.000
_cell.angle_alpha   90.00
_cell.angle_beta   90.00
_cell.angle_gamma   90.00
#
_symmetry.space_group_name_H-M   'P 1'
#
loop_
_entity.id
_entity.type
_entity.pdbx_description
1 polymer ?
#
loop_
_entity_poly.entity_id
_entity_poly.type
_entity_poly.pdbx_seq_one_letter_code
_entity_poly.pdbx_strand_id
1 'polypeptide(L)'
;MVDANLGGGVFKKRVARQGFEKSGSYRTILASNYNGMWVFIIGFAKNERDNIESQELIAIQGYAKFLMGLSKSEIDNLLENKELYEVKNETK
;
A
#
# COMPACT_ATOMS: atom_id res chain seq x y z
N MET A 1 -7.73 5.13 -9.53
CA MET A 1 -8.38 3.80 -9.57
C MET A 1 -7.36 2.72 -9.19
N VAL A 2 -7.78 1.63 -8.54
CA VAL A 2 -6.93 0.47 -8.18
C VAL A 2 -7.04 -0.62 -9.25
N ASP A 3 -6.00 -1.43 -9.45
CA ASP A 3 -5.95 -2.46 -10.49
C ASP A 3 -6.62 -3.77 -10.07
N ALA A 4 -6.50 -4.16 -8.80
CA ALA A 4 -7.14 -5.36 -8.27
C ALA A 4 -7.46 -5.23 -6.77
N ASN A 5 -8.53 -5.89 -6.33
CA ASN A 5 -8.86 -6.11 -4.93
C ASN A 5 -8.43 -7.53 -4.55
N LEU A 6 -7.58 -7.65 -3.53
CA LEU A 6 -7.06 -8.93 -3.04
C LEU A 6 -7.80 -9.43 -1.78
N GLY A 7 -8.90 -8.78 -1.39
CA GLY A 7 -9.68 -9.10 -0.20
C GLY A 7 -9.08 -8.53 1.10
N GLY A 8 -9.86 -8.52 2.19
CA GLY A 8 -9.38 -8.11 3.51
C GLY A 8 -8.89 -6.65 3.61
N GLY A 9 -9.37 -5.77 2.73
CA GLY A 9 -8.90 -4.37 2.67
C GLY A 9 -7.57 -4.20 1.95
N VAL A 10 -7.11 -5.20 1.19
CA VAL A 10 -5.85 -5.18 0.45
C VAL A 10 -6.09 -4.96 -1.04
N PHE A 11 -5.34 -4.03 -1.64
CA PHE A 11 -5.45 -3.67 -3.05
C PHE A 11 -4.10 -3.70 -3.73
N LYS A 12 -4.12 -4.08 -5.01
CA LYS A 12 -2.97 -3.96 -5.91
C LYS A 12 -3.18 -2.73 -6.78
N LYS A 13 -2.17 -1.88 -6.85
CA LYS A 13 -2.14 -0.73 -7.77
C LYS A 13 -0.81 -0.68 -8.51
N ARG A 14 -0.86 -0.31 -9.78
CA ARG A 14 0.31 -0.02 -10.61
C ARG A 14 0.56 1.47 -10.56
N VAL A 15 1.78 1.85 -10.17
CA VAL A 15 2.22 3.24 -10.16
C VAL A 15 3.19 3.41 -11.32
N ALA A 16 2.89 4.36 -12.20
CA ALA A 16 3.75 4.68 -13.33
C ALA A 16 5.04 5.32 -12.83
N ARG A 17 6.18 4.90 -13.36
CA ARG A 17 7.47 5.54 -13.09
C ARG A 17 7.62 6.75 -14.00
N GLN A 18 7.81 7.93 -13.41
CA GLN A 18 8.02 9.16 -14.17
C GLN A 18 9.34 9.05 -14.95
N GLY A 19 9.32 9.37 -16.25
CA GLY A 19 10.51 9.35 -17.12
C GLY A 19 10.85 8.02 -17.80
N PHE A 20 10.04 6.96 -17.65
CA PHE A 20 10.28 5.67 -18.31
C PHE A 20 9.09 5.24 -19.19
N GLU A 21 9.33 5.08 -20.49
CA GLU A 21 8.31 4.58 -21.42
C GLU A 21 8.11 3.06 -21.28
N LYS A 22 6.85 2.66 -21.04
CA LYS A 22 6.26 1.31 -21.18
C LYS A 22 6.88 0.14 -20.38
N SER A 23 8.06 0.25 -19.79
CA SER A 23 8.80 -0.89 -19.22
C SER A 23 8.99 -0.88 -17.69
N GLY A 24 8.71 0.23 -16.98
CA GLY A 24 9.14 0.40 -15.58
C GLY A 24 8.06 0.67 -14.52
N SER A 25 6.84 0.12 -14.62
CA SER A 25 5.83 0.35 -13.58
C SER A 25 6.16 -0.34 -12.25
N TYR A 26 5.90 0.32 -11.13
CA TYR A 26 5.94 -0.29 -9.82
C TYR A 26 4.60 -0.96 -9.52
N ARG A 27 4.64 -2.11 -8.85
CA ARG A 27 3.48 -2.75 -8.27
C ARG A 27 3.48 -2.43 -6.78
N THR A 28 2.40 -1.81 -6.33
CA THR A 28 2.21 -1.45 -4.93
C THR A 28 1.06 -2.25 -4.34
N ILE A 29 1.25 -2.71 -3.11
CA ILE A 29 0.21 -3.27 -2.26
C ILE A 29 -0.21 -2.21 -1.26
N LEU A 30 -1.51 -1.98 -1.23
CA LEU A 30 -2.16 -0.92 -0.47
C LEU A 30 -3.13 -1.56 0.53
N ALA A 31 -3.21 -0.98 1.73
CA ALA A 31 -4.32 -1.23 2.65
C ALA A 31 -5.28 -0.05 2.66
N SER A 32 -6.57 -0.34 2.62
CA SER A 32 -7.64 0.64 2.81
C SER A 32 -8.95 -0.02 3.21
N ASN A 33 -9.79 0.70 3.94
CA ASN A 33 -11.20 0.37 4.17
C ASN A 33 -12.14 1.28 3.36
N TYR A 34 -11.60 2.00 2.36
CA TYR A 34 -12.28 3.04 1.59
C TYR A 34 -12.81 4.24 2.40
N ASN A 35 -12.52 4.33 3.70
CA ASN A 35 -12.96 5.41 4.57
C ASN A 35 -11.96 6.59 4.59
N GLY A 36 -11.35 6.89 3.44
CA GLY A 36 -10.40 8.00 3.26
C GLY A 36 -8.93 7.69 3.58
N MET A 37 -8.63 6.60 4.31
CA MET A 37 -7.25 6.21 4.63
C MET A 37 -6.71 5.19 3.64
N TRP A 38 -5.53 5.47 3.09
CA TRP A 38 -4.78 4.58 2.20
C TRP A 38 -3.35 4.47 2.69
N VAL A 39 -2.86 3.23 2.89
CA VAL A 39 -1.49 2.98 3.36
C VAL A 39 -0.76 2.11 2.34
N PHE A 40 0.44 2.54 1.94
CA PHE A 40 1.35 1.71 1.13
C PHE A 40 2.07 0.71 2.04
N ILE A 41 1.91 -0.59 1.78
CA ILE A 41 2.58 -1.63 2.55
C ILE A 41 3.87 -2.07 1.85
N ILE A 42 3.78 -2.39 0.55
CA ILE A 42 4.90 -2.93 -0.24
C ILE A 42 4.91 -2.27 -1.61
N GLY A 43 6.08 -1.87 -2.10
CA GLY A 43 6.30 -1.47 -3.49
C GLY A 43 7.47 -2.22 -4.09
N PHE A 44 7.31 -2.77 -5.30
CA PHE A 44 8.35 -3.53 -6.00
C PHE A 44 8.33 -3.27 -7.50
N ALA A 45 9.47 -3.44 -8.17
CA ALA A 45 9.58 -3.23 -9.60
C ALA A 45 8.88 -4.34 -10.41
N LYS A 46 8.53 -4.04 -11.66
CA LYS A 46 8.02 -5.05 -12.60
C LYS A 46 9.03 -6.20 -12.70
N ASN A 47 8.55 -7.44 -12.53
CA ASN A 47 9.30 -8.72 -12.55
C ASN A 47 10.12 -9.04 -11.28
N GLU A 48 10.11 -8.19 -10.25
CA GLU A 48 10.80 -8.50 -8.98
C GLU A 48 10.00 -9.49 -8.13
N ARG A 49 8.66 -9.37 -8.16
CA ARG A 49 7.72 -10.35 -7.64
C ARG A 49 6.53 -10.46 -8.59
N ASP A 50 6.23 -11.67 -9.04
CA ASP A 50 5.10 -11.90 -9.95
C ASP A 50 3.84 -12.39 -9.21
N ASN A 51 3.99 -13.23 -8.18
CA ASN A 51 2.90 -13.73 -7.35
C ASN A 51 3.10 -13.39 -5.87
N ILE A 52 1.98 -13.10 -5.18
CA ILE A 52 1.90 -13.06 -3.72
C ILE A 52 1.35 -14.41 -3.31
N GLU A 53 2.08 -15.15 -2.48
CA GLU A 53 1.65 -16.45 -2.01
C GLU A 53 0.44 -16.31 -1.07
N SER A 54 -0.40 -17.34 -0.98
CA SER A 54 -1.61 -17.29 -0.15
C SER A 54 -1.30 -17.00 1.32
N GLN A 55 -0.21 -17.54 1.86
CA GLN A 55 0.22 -17.26 3.24
C GLN A 55 0.68 -15.81 3.42
N GLU A 56 1.44 -15.28 2.45
CA GLU A 56 1.85 -13.87 2.43
C GLU A 56 0.62 -12.96 2.34
N LEU A 57 -0.36 -13.29 1.49
CA LEU A 57 -1.60 -12.53 1.38
C LEU A 57 -2.38 -12.50 2.70
N ILE A 58 -2.49 -13.62 3.41
CA ILE A 58 -3.14 -13.67 4.72
C ILE A 58 -2.44 -12.75 5.72
N ALA A 59 -1.11 -12.77 5.77
CA ALA A 59 -0.34 -11.89 6.63
C ALA A 59 -0.56 -10.41 6.28
N ILE A 60 -0.55 -10.07 4.98
CA ILE A 60 -0.82 -8.71 4.50
C ILE A 60 -2.24 -8.27 4.87
N GLN A 61 -3.25 -9.13 4.74
CA GLN A 61 -4.63 -8.84 5.13
C GLN A 61 -4.77 -8.62 6.64
N GLY A 62 -4.07 -9.41 7.45
CA GLY A 62 -4.00 -9.22 8.90
C GLY A 62 -3.39 -7.86 9.25
N TYR A 63 -2.28 -7.50 8.60
CA TYR A 63 -1.64 -6.21 8.80
C TYR A 63 -2.50 -5.04 8.32
N ALA A 64 -3.17 -5.19 7.18
CA ALA A 64 -4.13 -4.19 6.70
C ALA A 64 -5.25 -3.95 7.72
N LYS A 65 -5.80 -5.02 8.31
CA LYS A 65 -6.82 -4.91 9.36
C LYS A 65 -6.28 -4.21 10.62
N PHE A 66 -5.06 -4.53 11.03
CA PHE A 66 -4.39 -3.84 12.14
C PHE A 66 -4.26 -2.34 11.86
N LEU A 67 -3.71 -1.97 10.70
CA LEU A 67 -3.54 -0.56 10.29
C LEU A 67 -4.88 0.20 10.24
N MET A 68 -5.94 -0.44 9.74
CA MET A 68 -7.27 0.17 9.67
C MET A 68 -7.96 0.29 11.04
N GLY A 69 -7.44 -0.41 12.06
CA GLY A 69 -7.93 -0.36 13.44
C GLY A 69 -7.22 0.68 14.31
N LEU A 70 -6.17 1.33 13.81
CA LEU A 70 -5.42 2.32 14.57
C LEU A 70 -6.24 3.58 14.79
N SER A 71 -6.23 4.07 16.02
CA SER A 71 -6.72 5.39 16.40
C SER A 71 -5.79 6.48 15.86
N LYS A 72 -6.31 7.72 15.82
CA LYS A 72 -5.52 8.88 15.41
C LYS A 72 -4.23 9.04 16.24
N SER A 73 -4.32 8.90 17.55
CA SER A 73 -3.16 8.99 18.44
C SER A 73 -2.11 7.91 18.18
N GLU A 74 -2.53 6.69 17.82
CA GLU A 74 -1.59 5.63 17.46
C GLU A 74 -0.92 5.93 16.12
N ILE A 75 -1.67 6.44 15.14
CA ILE A 75 -1.10 6.89 13.86
C ILE A 75 -0.08 8.01 14.10
N ASP A 76 -0.40 9.01 14.92
CA ASP A 76 0.50 10.11 15.26
C ASP A 76 1.80 9.59 15.91
N ASN A 77 1.70 8.65 16.86
CA ASN A 77 2.88 8.01 17.47
C ASN A 77 3.74 7.25 16.45
N LEU A 78 3.11 6.51 15.52
CA LEU A 78 3.83 5.79 14.47
C LEU A 78 4.54 6.74 13.48
N LEU A 79 3.94 7.90 13.21
CA LEU A 79 4.56 8.96 12.41
C LEU A 79 5.76 9.58 13.15
N GLU A 80 5.62 9.87 14.44
CA GLU A 80 6.72 10.40 15.27
C GLU A 80 7.90 9.42 15.35
N ASN A 81 7.61 8.13 15.51
CA ASN A 81 8.61 7.06 15.56
C ASN A 81 9.18 6.69 14.18
N LYS A 82 8.70 7.32 13.10
CA LYS A 82 9.09 7.04 11.71
C LYS A 82 8.83 5.61 11.26
N GLU A 83 7.87 4.95 11.90
CA GLU A 83 7.33 3.66 11.46
C GLU A 83 6.31 3.84 10.34
N LEU A 84 5.62 4.98 10.33
CA LEU A 84 4.82 5.45 9.20
C LEU A 84 5.37 6.76 8.65
N TYR A 85 5.10 7.00 7.37
CA TYR A 85 5.40 8.25 6.70
C TYR A 85 4.14 8.74 5.99
N GLU A 86 3.78 9.99 6.26
CA GLU A 86 2.67 10.63 5.56
C GLU A 86 3.11 11.00 4.14
N VAL A 87 2.38 10.51 3.14
CA VAL A 87 2.57 10.91 1.74
C VAL A 87 1.68 12.11 1.47
N LYS A 88 2.28 13.30 1.42
CA LYS A 88 1.57 14.52 1.06
C LYS A 88 1.21 14.51 -0.42
N ASN A 89 0.02 15.03 -0.73
CA ASN A 89 -0.36 15.25 -2.12
C ASN A 89 0.50 16.40 -2.67
N GLU A 90 1.43 16.10 -3.57
CA GLU A 90 2.10 17.14 -4.34
C GLU A 90 1.07 17.79 -5.25
N THR A 91 0.71 19.04 -4.93
CA THR A 91 -0.13 19.84 -5.82
C THR A 91 0.75 20.21 -7.01
N LYS A 92 0.48 19.61 -8.16
CA LYS A 92 1.13 19.95 -9.42
C LYS A 92 0.55 21.22 -10.02
#